data_AF-A0A4R5VNL2-F1
#
_entry.id   AF-A0A4R5VNL2-F1
#
_cell.length_a   1.000
_cell.length_b   1.000
_cell.length_c   1.000
_cell.angle_alpha   90.00
_cell.angle_beta   90.00
_cell.angle_gamma   90.00
#
_symmetry.space_group_name_H-M   'P 1'
#
loop_
_entity.id
_entity.type
_entity.pdbx_description
1 polymer ?
#
loop_
_entity_poly.entity_id
_entity_poly.type
_entity_poly.pdbx_seq_one_letter_code
_entity_poly.pdbx_strand_id
1 'polypeptide(L)'
;MFRSFTTFKLIRYAVAYVFITSGFMKLLNTDLANHFIGLGLPYPYILLNTVILLEIVCGILIMLNKSVRNAVIPLIAIMIAAIILTKVPTIHTSILQFAFNARLDIVMLILLIVLYNRNPN
;
A
#
# COMPACT_ATOMS: atom_id res chain seq x y z
N MET A 1 29.96 -7.62 14.77
CA MET A 1 29.92 -7.04 13.41
C MET A 1 28.53 -6.48 13.15
N PHE A 2 28.21 -5.33 13.74
CA PHE A 2 26.93 -4.66 13.52
C PHE A 2 26.96 -4.01 12.14
N ARG A 3 26.32 -4.66 11.16
CA ARG A 3 26.11 -4.05 9.84
C ARG A 3 25.29 -2.79 10.06
N SER A 4 25.88 -1.62 9.78
CA SER A 4 25.17 -0.35 9.71
C SER A 4 23.99 -0.53 8.76
N PHE A 5 22.77 -0.59 9.30
CA PHE A 5 21.56 -0.58 8.50
C PHE A 5 21.46 0.82 7.89
N THR A 6 21.86 0.95 6.63
CA THR A 6 21.60 2.15 5.85
C THR A 6 20.11 2.47 5.98
N THR A 7 19.75 3.71 6.33
CA THR A 7 18.37 4.18 6.55
C THR A 7 17.37 3.69 5.49
N PHE A 8 17.83 3.54 4.25
CA PHE A 8 17.06 3.01 3.13
C PHE A 8 16.64 1.54 3.22
N LYS A 9 17.43 0.69 3.87
CA LYS A 9 17.03 -0.72 4.10
C LYS A 9 15.88 -0.76 5.10
N LEU A 10 15.95 0.05 6.15
CA LEU A 10 14.86 0.16 7.13
C LEU A 10 13.56 0.65 6.48
N ILE A 11 13.64 1.68 5.62
CA ILE A 11 12.47 2.16 4.87
C ILE A 11 11.89 1.05 3.98
N ARG A 12 12.72 0.29 3.27
CA ARG A 12 12.24 -0.83 2.44
C ARG A 12 11.54 -1.90 3.26
N TYR A 13 12.14 -2.33 4.36
CA TYR A 13 11.53 -3.35 5.22
C TYR A 13 10.23 -2.85 5.84
N ALA A 14 10.16 -1.59 6.28
CA ALA A 14 8.94 -0.99 6.78
C ALA A 14 7.83 -0.94 5.71
N VAL A 15 8.16 -0.50 4.49
CA VAL A 15 7.21 -0.45 3.39
C VAL A 15 6.72 -1.84 3.00
N ALA A 16 7.63 -2.80 2.85
CA ALA A 16 7.29 -4.18 2.54
C ALA A 16 6.40 -4.81 3.61
N TYR A 17 6.72 -4.59 4.89
CA TYR A 17 5.93 -5.08 6.01
C TYR A 17 4.48 -4.58 5.95
N VAL A 18 4.27 -3.28 5.74
CA VAL A 18 2.92 -2.70 5.68
C VAL A 18 2.10 -3.29 4.52
N PHE A 19 2.69 -3.44 3.34
CA PHE A 19 1.96 -3.99 2.18
C PHE A 19 1.69 -5.49 2.30
N ILE A 20 2.65 -6.27 2.77
CA ILE A 20 2.46 -7.71 2.98
C ILE A 20 1.36 -7.93 4.04
N THR A 21 1.43 -7.20 5.16
CA THR A 21 0.42 -7.33 6.22
C THR A 21 -0.96 -6.86 5.79
N SER A 22 -1.07 -5.77 5.02
CA SER A 22 -2.33 -5.33 4.41
C SER A 22 -2.94 -6.40 3.50
N GLY A 23 -2.13 -6.97 2.60
CA GLY A 23 -2.59 -8.01 1.67
C GLY A 23 -3.07 -9.25 2.41
N PHE A 24 -2.31 -9.71 3.41
CA PHE A 24 -2.72 -10.84 4.26
C PHE A 24 -3.98 -10.53 5.07
N MET A 25 -4.13 -9.31 5.60
CA MET A 25 -5.35 -8.92 6.32
C MET A 25 -6.58 -8.98 5.41
N LYS A 26 -6.48 -8.50 4.16
CA LYS A 26 -7.58 -8.59 3.18
C LYS A 26 -7.87 -10.03 2.74
N LEU A 27 -6.88 -10.91 2.77
CA LEU A 27 -7.03 -12.34 2.44
C LEU A 27 -7.71 -13.11 3.57
N LEU A 28 -7.34 -12.85 4.82
CA LEU A 28 -7.81 -13.60 6.00
C LEU A 28 -9.10 -13.03 6.60
N ASN A 29 -9.34 -11.73 6.45
CA ASN A 29 -10.48 -11.06 7.04
C ASN A 29 -11.59 -10.85 6.00
N THR A 30 -12.65 -11.64 6.12
CA THR A 30 -13.83 -11.56 5.25
C THR A 30 -14.59 -10.25 5.40
N ASP A 31 -14.55 -9.59 6.55
CA ASP A 31 -15.24 -8.31 6.76
C ASP A 31 -14.56 -7.19 5.98
N LEU A 32 -13.23 -7.19 5.92
CA LEU A 32 -12.46 -6.25 5.10
C LEU A 32 -12.69 -6.50 3.60
N ALA A 33 -12.75 -7.76 3.20
CA ALA A 33 -13.08 -8.16 1.83
C ALA A 33 -14.49 -7.68 1.44
N ASN A 34 -15.49 -7.92 2.30
CA ASN A 34 -16.87 -7.49 2.09
C ASN A 34 -17.00 -5.97 2.05
N HIS A 35 -16.25 -5.25 2.90
CA HIS A 35 -16.20 -3.80 2.85
C HIS A 35 -15.66 -3.31 1.51
N PHE A 36 -14.58 -3.92 0.99
CA PHE A 36 -14.02 -3.58 -0.30
C PHE A 36 -14.99 -3.85 -1.46
N ILE A 37 -15.73 -4.97 -1.38
CA ILE A 37 -16.76 -5.32 -2.36
C ILE A 37 -17.92 -4.31 -2.33
N GLY A 38 -18.25 -3.79 -1.14
CA GLY A 38 -19.25 -2.75 -0.94
C GLY A 38 -18.88 -1.36 -1.48
N LEU A 39 -17.65 -1.14 -1.95
CA LEU A 39 -17.18 0.17 -2.48
C LEU A 39 -17.75 0.53 -3.86
N GLY A 40 -18.57 -0.33 -4.48
CA GLY A 40 -19.22 -0.04 -5.76
C GLY A 40 -18.30 -0.14 -6.98
N LEU A 41 -17.19 -0.87 -6.87
CA LEU A 41 -16.24 -1.08 -7.95
C LEU A 41 -16.78 -2.03 -9.03
N PRO A 42 -16.43 -1.84 -10.31
CA PRO A 42 -16.75 -2.81 -11.36
C PRO A 42 -15.93 -4.09 -11.13
N TYR A 43 -16.60 -5.25 -11.07
CA TYR A 43 -15.98 -6.56 -10.78
C TYR A 43 -15.15 -6.60 -9.47
N PRO A 44 -15.80 -6.37 -8.31
CA PRO A 44 -15.10 -6.15 -7.03
C PRO A 44 -14.27 -7.36 -6.58
N TYR A 45 -14.72 -8.58 -6.84
CA TYR A 45 -14.00 -9.81 -6.50
C TYR A 45 -12.68 -9.95 -7.26
N ILE A 46 -12.68 -9.64 -8.55
CA ILE A 46 -11.48 -9.73 -9.41
C ILE A 46 -10.47 -8.65 -8.99
N LEU A 47 -10.95 -7.42 -8.78
CA LEU A 47 -10.13 -6.32 -8.30
C LEU A 47 -9.53 -6.60 -6.93
N LEU A 48 -10.33 -7.10 -5.98
CA LEU A 48 -9.85 -7.44 -4.64
C LEU A 48 -8.72 -8.46 -4.70
N ASN A 49 -8.91 -9.56 -5.44
CA ASN A 49 -7.89 -10.60 -5.56
C ASN A 49 -6.62 -10.07 -6.26
N THR A 50 -6.79 -9.22 -7.28
CA THR A 50 -5.67 -8.57 -7.97
C THR A 50 -4.89 -7.64 -7.04
N VAL A 51 -5.58 -6.85 -6.21
CA VAL A 51 -4.96 -5.97 -5.22
C VAL A 51 -4.21 -6.77 -4.17
N ILE A 52 -4.81 -7.84 -3.62
CA ILE A 52 -4.15 -8.71 -2.64
C ILE A 52 -2.86 -9.31 -3.22
N LEU A 53 -2.94 -9.86 -4.43
CA LEU A 53 -1.80 -10.47 -5.10
C LEU A 53 -0.70 -9.43 -5.34
N LEU A 54 -1.05 -8.25 -5.85
CA LEU A 54 -0.09 -7.16 -6.08
C LEU A 54 0.55 -6.69 -4.78
N GLU A 55 -0.21 -6.49 -3.71
CA GLU A 55 0.32 -6.05 -2.41
C GLU A 55 1.36 -7.05 -1.85
N ILE A 56 1.03 -8.34 -1.88
CA ILE A 56 1.91 -9.39 -1.35
C ILE A 56 3.14 -9.57 -2.25
N VAL A 57 2.96 -9.73 -3.57
CA VAL A 57 4.07 -9.97 -4.50
C VAL A 57 4.99 -8.75 -4.57
N CYS A 58 4.44 -7.54 -4.69
CA CYS A 58 5.26 -6.32 -4.73
C CYS A 58 5.92 -6.05 -3.38
N GLY A 59 5.24 -6.31 -2.26
CA GLY A 59 5.83 -6.23 -0.93
C GLY A 59 7.04 -7.16 -0.77
N ILE A 60 6.93 -8.41 -1.21
CA ILE A 60 8.04 -9.39 -1.20
C ILE A 60 9.18 -8.93 -2.11
N LEU A 61 8.89 -8.43 -3.32
CA LEU A 61 9.89 -7.91 -4.24
C LEU A 61 10.66 -6.72 -3.66
N ILE A 62 9.97 -5.80 -2.98
CA ILE A 62 10.60 -4.68 -2.24
C ILE A 62 11.49 -5.21 -1.11
N MET A 63 11.03 -6.21 -0.37
CA MET A 63 11.79 -6.83 0.73
C MET A 63 13.08 -7.50 0.24
N LEU A 64 13.00 -8.22 -0.89
CA LEU A 64 14.13 -8.90 -1.52
C LEU A 64 15.04 -7.95 -2.32
N ASN A 65 14.71 -6.66 -2.39
CA ASN A 65 15.40 -5.67 -3.21
C ASN A 65 15.49 -6.06 -4.69
N LYS A 66 14.51 -6.81 -5.20
CA LYS A 66 14.49 -7.29 -6.59
C LYS A 66 13.39 -6.55 -7.33
N SER A 67 13.75 -5.80 -8.37
CA SER A 67 12.78 -5.04 -9.19
C SER A 67 11.91 -4.06 -8.37
N VAL A 68 12.51 -3.36 -7.39
CA VAL A 68 11.81 -2.39 -6.52
C VAL A 68 11.04 -1.36 -7.33
N ARG A 69 11.60 -0.90 -8.46
CA ARG A 69 10.96 0.08 -9.35
C ARG A 69 9.63 -0.41 -9.91
N ASN A 70 9.59 -1.63 -10.45
CA ASN A 70 8.38 -2.20 -11.02
C ASN A 70 7.36 -2.56 -9.95
N ALA A 71 7.80 -2.89 -8.73
CA ALA A 71 6.93 -3.16 -7.58
C ALA A 71 6.31 -1.88 -7.00
N VAL A 72 7.02 -0.75 -7.04
CA VAL A 72 6.52 0.53 -6.49
C VAL A 72 5.38 1.12 -7.32
N ILE A 73 5.44 1.03 -8.65
CA ILE A 73 4.39 1.56 -9.55
C ILE A 73 2.97 1.02 -9.21
N PRO A 74 2.73 -0.31 -9.16
CA PRO A 74 1.42 -0.84 -8.82
C PRO A 74 1.02 -0.52 -7.38
N LEU A 75 1.97 -0.49 -6.43
CA LEU A 75 1.67 -0.11 -5.04
C LEU A 75 1.23 1.36 -4.92
N ILE A 76 1.82 2.27 -5.68
CA ILE A 76 1.37 3.67 -5.74
C ILE A 76 -0.06 3.74 -6.28
N ALA A 77 -0.36 3.00 -7.35
CA ALA A 77 -1.71 2.98 -7.92
C ALA A 77 -2.75 2.46 -6.91
N ILE A 78 -2.42 1.41 -6.16
CA ILE A 78 -3.29 0.86 -5.11
C ILE A 78 -3.51 1.88 -3.98
N MET A 79 -2.46 2.60 -3.55
CA MET A 79 -2.59 3.63 -2.52
C MET A 79 -3.47 4.80 -2.99
N ILE A 80 -3.32 5.25 -4.24
CA ILE A 80 -4.18 6.28 -4.81
C ILE A 80 -5.64 5.80 -4.86
N ALA A 81 -5.87 4.58 -5.34
CA ALA A 81 -7.21 3.99 -5.36
C ALA A 81 -7.81 3.90 -3.95
N ALA A 82 -7.04 3.44 -2.96
CA ALA A 82 -7.48 3.36 -1.57
C ALA A 82 -7.89 4.73 -1.01
N ILE A 83 -7.12 5.79 -1.28
CA ILE A 83 -7.46 7.16 -0.86
C ILE A 83 -8.77 7.61 -1.53
N ILE A 84 -8.93 7.38 -2.83
CA ILE A 84 -10.14 7.77 -3.57
C ILE A 84 -11.37 7.02 -3.04
N LEU A 85 -11.28 5.70 -2.90
CA LEU A 85 -12.41 4.85 -2.55
C LEU A 85 -12.83 4.97 -1.08
N THR A 86 -11.87 5.10 -0.17
CA THR A 86 -12.18 5.04 1.28
C THR A 86 -12.26 6.41 1.93
N LYS A 87 -11.57 7.42 1.39
CA LYS A 87 -11.45 8.73 2.06
C LYS A 87 -12.26 9.83 1.39
N VAL A 88 -12.51 9.78 0.08
CA VAL A 88 -13.40 10.75 -0.60
C VAL A 88 -14.82 10.79 -0.01
N PRO A 89 -15.44 9.65 0.41
CA PRO A 89 -16.74 9.69 1.07
C PRO A 89 -16.71 10.42 2.42
N THR A 90 -15.55 10.47 3.10
CA THR A 90 -15.41 11.05 4.45
C THR A 90 -15.17 12.56 4.45
N ILE A 91 -14.89 13.18 3.30
CA ILE A 91 -14.62 14.62 3.17
C ILE A 91 -15.81 15.47 3.68
N HIS A 92 -17.03 14.92 3.65
CA HIS A 92 -18.24 15.59 4.11
C HIS A 92 -18.30 15.84 5.63
N THR A 93 -17.43 15.23 6.43
CA THR A 93 -17.50 15.32 7.92
C THR A 93 -16.49 16.30 8.52
N SER A 94 -15.20 16.22 8.17
CA SER A 94 -14.17 17.23 8.55
C SER A 94 -12.80 16.93 7.92
N ILE A 95 -12.03 17.98 7.61
CA ILE A 95 -10.67 17.89 7.02
C ILE A 95 -9.70 17.19 7.99
N LEU A 96 -9.85 17.42 9.31
CA LEU A 96 -8.99 16.82 10.33
C LEU A 96 -9.18 15.30 10.43
N GLN A 97 -10.44 14.82 10.38
CA GLN A 97 -10.74 13.39 10.42
C GLN A 97 -10.24 12.67 9.16
N PHE A 98 -10.35 13.32 8.00
CA PHE A 98 -9.76 12.84 6.75
C PHE A 98 -8.24 12.66 6.91
N ALA A 99 -7.53 13.69 7.39
CA ALA A 99 -6.08 13.65 7.58
C ALA A 99 -5.67 12.55 8.58
N PHE A 100 -6.41 12.38 9.68
CA PHE A 100 -6.13 11.35 10.67
C PHE A 100 -6.33 9.93 10.13
N ASN A 101 -7.37 9.75 9.31
CA ASN A 101 -7.71 8.48 8.69
C ASN A 101 -6.77 8.12 7.53
N ALA A 102 -6.32 9.10 6.74
CA ALA A 102 -5.45 8.92 5.58
C ALA A 102 -3.95 8.95 5.92
N ARG A 103 -3.59 9.15 7.20
CA ARG A 103 -2.19 9.32 7.64
C ARG A 103 -1.27 8.19 7.15
N LEU A 104 -1.73 6.94 7.24
CA LEU A 104 -0.93 5.78 6.86
C LEU A 104 -0.76 5.76 5.34
N ASP A 105 -1.83 5.97 4.58
CA ASP A 105 -1.80 6.01 3.12
C ASP A 105 -0.84 7.11 2.61
N ILE A 106 -0.90 8.32 3.18
CA ILE A 106 -0.04 9.45 2.81
C ILE A 106 1.44 9.14 3.11
N VAL A 107 1.73 8.62 4.31
CA VAL A 107 3.11 8.26 4.68
C VAL A 107 3.63 7.16 3.76
N MET A 108 2.83 6.14 3.46
CA MET A 108 3.22 5.05 2.56
C MET A 108 3.46 5.53 1.14
N LEU A 109 2.64 6.46 0.64
CA LEU A 109 2.81 7.08 -0.68
C LEU A 109 4.13 7.88 -0.75
N ILE A 110 4.44 8.68 0.28
CA ILE A 110 5.72 9.41 0.36
C ILE A 110 6.90 8.43 0.38
N LEU A 111 6.84 7.37 1.19
CA LEU A 111 7.92 6.38 1.27
C LEU A 111 8.11 5.63 -0.05
N LEU A 112 7.03 5.30 -0.75
CA LEU A 112 7.09 4.71 -2.08
C LEU A 112 7.73 5.65 -3.10
N ILE A 113 7.40 6.95 -3.11
CA ILE A 113 8.04 7.94 -3.97
C ILE A 113 9.54 8.05 -3.67
N VAL A 114 9.92 8.05 -2.38
CA VAL A 114 11.33 8.05 -1.97
C VAL A 114 12.06 6.81 -2.48
N LEU A 115 11.44 5.63 -2.38
CA LEU A 115 12.01 4.38 -2.91
C LEU A 115 12.12 4.40 -4.44
N TYR A 116 11.15 4.98 -5.14
CA TYR A 116 11.18 5.14 -6.60
C TYR A 116 12.33 6.04 -7.04
N ASN A 117 12.47 7.22 -6.41
CA ASN A 117 13.46 8.21 -6.83
C ASN A 117 14.92 7.83 -6.49
N ARG A 118 15.10 6.93 -5.51
CA ARG A 118 16.42 6.47 -5.05
C ARG A 118 16.95 5.23 -5.75
N ASN A 119 16.13 4.61 -6.58
CA ASN A 119 16.57 3.56 -7.49
C ASN A 119 16.49 4.07 -8.94
N PRO A 120 17.19 5.19 -9.29
CA PRO A 120 17.36 5.55 -10.68
C PRO A 120 18.23 4.46 -11.30
N ASN A 121 17.82 3.96 -12.46
CA ASN A 121 18.61 2.98 -13.20
C ASN A 121 20.04 3.47 -13.43
#